data_AF-A0A8S4PUM4-F1
#
_entry.id   AF-A0A8S4PUM4-F1
#
_cell.length_a   1.000
_cell.length_b   1.000
_cell.length_c   1.000
_cell.angle_alpha   90.00
_cell.angle_beta   90.00
_cell.angle_gamma   90.00
#
_symmetry.space_group_name_H-M   'P 1'
#
loop_
_entity.id
_entity.type
_entity.pdbx_description
1 polymer ?
#
loop_
_entity_poly.entity_id
_entity_poly.type
_entity_poly.pdbx_seq_one_letter_code
_entity_poly.pdbx_strand_id
1 'polypeptide(L)'
;MATAGAPKSKDFDNKINESLFDKPLDDTCTRQWGLKILRFSSQYNNTSWSANSVLGPPRVYPQYGDIGGAWASDEIDAAQFIEIQYKKKLYVKRIDIYETYNSGGVMLVSALSPKGNWVTLWHKDAPEVIDNSRIFAPPLKKTDFKTDSLRLDIDCSAANSWCEIDAVEMYGREHRIDPPSELGTMAVDLATLINSDLFCDVIFDIDGHKVCAHRAILAARSEYFRAMFCDGMKESSGQYRGPFVKKAIPLPEISYNAFMGILSYLYTNNLKQDLHPFVLVELLRAGDRLNMETLRHLAIFYLNGKMKVKNVVDIYREATEKLPILDDVRSMCLDFISYNFAAVTKSRAFCNLPQDLMLEIIQQTAKDLSLED
;
A
#
# COMPACT_ATOMS: atom_id res chain seq x y z
N MET A 1 -37.84 7.12 39.63
CA MET A 1 -36.71 7.04 40.59
C MET A 1 -35.66 6.09 40.02
N ALA A 2 -34.42 6.59 39.88
CA ALA A 2 -33.09 5.92 39.87
C ALA A 2 -32.95 4.55 39.15
N THR A 3 -32.26 4.40 38.01
CA THR A 3 -30.79 4.38 37.70
C THR A 3 -29.99 3.16 38.17
N ALA A 4 -29.42 2.41 37.21
CA ALA A 4 -28.07 1.83 37.14
C ALA A 4 -28.05 0.86 35.92
N GLY A 5 -27.13 0.84 34.95
CA GLY A 5 -25.78 1.37 34.81
C GLY A 5 -24.97 0.30 34.05
N ALA A 6 -25.03 0.28 32.71
CA ALA A 6 -24.20 -0.61 31.89
C ALA A 6 -22.82 0.03 31.66
N PRO A 7 -21.70 -0.67 31.94
CA PRO A 7 -20.37 -0.12 31.75
C PRO A 7 -19.98 -0.12 30.28
N LYS A 8 -19.57 1.04 29.79
CA LYS A 8 -18.90 1.25 28.49
C LYS A 8 -17.58 0.48 28.50
N SER A 9 -17.44 -0.56 27.67
CA SER A 9 -16.14 -1.20 27.41
C SER A 9 -15.43 -0.51 26.25
N LYS A 10 -14.38 0.21 26.63
CA LYS A 10 -13.29 0.82 25.86
C LYS A 10 -13.05 0.22 24.47
N ASP A 11 -13.20 1.08 23.46
CA ASP A 11 -12.55 0.96 22.16
C ASP A 11 -11.04 0.83 22.36
N PHE A 12 -10.51 -0.37 22.13
CA PHE A 12 -9.07 -0.58 21.98
C PHE A 12 -8.74 -0.53 20.50
N ASP A 13 -8.02 0.54 20.14
CA ASP A 13 -7.32 0.73 18.88
C ASP A 13 -6.66 -0.57 18.39
N ASN A 14 -7.16 -1.10 17.27
CA ASN A 14 -6.49 -2.16 16.52
C ASN A 14 -6.23 -1.71 15.08
N LYS A 15 -5.45 -0.62 14.93
CA LYS A 15 -4.75 -0.27 13.69
C LYS A 15 -3.27 -0.61 13.86
N ILE A 16 -2.95 -1.89 13.82
CA ILE A 16 -1.57 -2.36 13.69
C ILE A 16 -1.50 -3.36 12.52
N ASN A 17 -0.70 -2.98 11.52
CA ASN A 17 -0.13 -3.79 10.43
C ASN A 17 -0.98 -4.15 9.19
N GLU A 18 -1.46 -3.13 8.47
CA GLU A 18 -1.69 -3.22 7.01
C GLU A 18 -0.38 -3.17 6.19
N SER A 19 0.79 -2.89 6.81
CA SER A 19 2.04 -2.62 6.07
C SER A 19 2.89 -3.84 5.65
N LEU A 20 2.44 -5.07 5.92
CA LEU A 20 3.19 -6.29 5.56
C LEU A 20 2.54 -7.11 4.42
N PHE A 21 1.29 -6.84 4.05
CA PHE A 21 0.53 -7.67 3.11
C PHE A 21 0.46 -7.13 1.68
N ASP A 22 0.95 -5.91 1.48
CA ASP A 22 0.80 -5.14 0.24
C ASP A 22 2.12 -4.93 -0.52
N LYS A 23 3.08 -5.85 -0.37
CA LYS A 23 4.13 -5.93 -1.39
C LYS A 23 3.45 -6.33 -2.70
N PRO A 24 3.50 -5.51 -3.76
CA PRO A 24 3.03 -5.94 -5.06
C PRO A 24 3.74 -7.26 -5.37
N LEU A 25 2.95 -8.30 -5.63
CA LEU A 25 3.48 -9.56 -6.15
C LEU A 25 4.26 -9.20 -7.42
N ASP A 26 5.50 -9.68 -7.51
CA ASP A 26 6.37 -9.58 -8.69
C ASP A 26 5.53 -9.78 -9.97
N ASP A 27 5.63 -8.84 -10.93
CA ASP A 27 4.87 -8.81 -12.21
C ASP A 27 4.92 -10.14 -13.00
N THR A 28 5.83 -11.05 -12.64
CA THR A 28 5.94 -12.41 -13.21
C THR A 28 5.01 -13.46 -12.57
N CYS A 29 4.25 -13.12 -11.53
CA CYS A 29 3.39 -14.05 -10.81
C CYS A 29 1.99 -14.14 -11.44
N THR A 30 1.57 -15.35 -11.83
CA THR A 30 0.20 -15.60 -12.31
C THR A 30 -0.74 -15.76 -11.12
N ARG A 31 -1.86 -15.03 -11.13
CA ARG A 31 -2.97 -15.15 -10.18
C ARG A 31 -4.14 -15.91 -10.80
N GLN A 32 -4.84 -16.71 -10.02
CA GLN A 32 -6.05 -17.41 -10.46
C GLN A 32 -6.95 -17.81 -9.29
N TRP A 33 -8.26 -17.75 -9.54
CA TRP A 33 -9.30 -18.19 -8.62
C TRP A 33 -9.54 -19.70 -8.71
N GLY A 34 -10.12 -20.28 -7.65
CA GLY A 34 -10.66 -21.63 -7.68
C GLY A 34 -11.63 -21.80 -8.84
N LEU A 35 -11.42 -22.83 -9.65
CA LEU A 35 -12.20 -23.12 -10.86
C LEU A 35 -13.27 -24.17 -10.59
N LYS A 36 -12.96 -25.19 -9.78
CA LYS A 36 -13.84 -26.34 -9.54
C LYS A 36 -13.57 -26.97 -8.18
N ILE A 37 -14.62 -27.47 -7.52
CA ILE A 37 -14.48 -28.31 -6.33
C ILE A 37 -14.23 -29.76 -6.72
N LEU A 38 -13.17 -30.35 -6.17
CA LEU A 38 -12.84 -31.76 -6.35
C LEU A 38 -13.58 -32.63 -5.33
N ARG A 39 -13.46 -32.27 -4.05
CA ARG A 39 -14.07 -32.96 -2.89
C ARG A 39 -14.24 -31.96 -1.75
N PHE A 40 -15.11 -32.28 -0.80
CA PHE A 40 -15.27 -31.57 0.46
C PHE A 40 -15.79 -32.54 1.52
N SER A 41 -15.64 -32.20 2.79
CA SER A 41 -16.17 -32.99 3.92
C SER A 41 -17.69 -32.93 3.97
N SER A 42 -18.22 -31.71 4.14
CA SER A 42 -19.63 -31.39 4.27
C SER A 42 -19.88 -29.96 3.78
N GLN A 43 -21.14 -29.61 3.62
CA GLN A 43 -21.57 -28.24 3.35
C GLN A 43 -22.93 -28.02 3.99
N TYR A 44 -23.18 -26.83 4.52
CA TYR A 44 -24.40 -26.54 5.26
C TYR A 44 -25.68 -26.73 4.43
N ASN A 45 -25.69 -26.27 3.16
CA ASN A 45 -26.72 -26.66 2.20
C ASN A 45 -26.26 -26.52 0.73
N ASN A 46 -27.15 -26.86 -0.19
CA ASN A 46 -26.85 -26.93 -1.63
C ASN A 46 -26.95 -25.60 -2.39
N THR A 47 -27.44 -24.53 -1.76
CA THR A 47 -27.69 -23.23 -2.40
C THR A 47 -26.87 -22.10 -1.80
N SER A 48 -26.82 -22.01 -0.48
CA SER A 48 -26.08 -21.02 0.30
C SER A 48 -25.13 -21.76 1.25
N TRP A 49 -23.95 -21.21 1.56
CA TRP A 49 -22.93 -21.95 2.33
C TRP A 49 -22.43 -23.24 1.65
N SER A 50 -22.56 -23.33 0.32
CA SER A 50 -22.15 -24.50 -0.47
C SER A 50 -20.64 -24.52 -0.72
N ALA A 51 -20.07 -25.69 -1.01
CA ALA A 51 -18.65 -25.79 -1.37
C ALA A 51 -18.30 -24.99 -2.64
N ASN A 52 -19.26 -24.80 -3.56
CA ASN A 52 -19.03 -23.97 -4.75
C ASN A 52 -18.84 -22.49 -4.42
N SER A 53 -19.14 -22.07 -3.19
CA SER A 53 -19.01 -20.68 -2.79
C SER A 53 -17.57 -20.18 -2.88
N VAL A 54 -16.57 -21.03 -2.60
CA VAL A 54 -15.15 -20.65 -2.65
C VAL A 54 -14.58 -20.42 -4.06
N LEU A 55 -15.38 -20.67 -5.10
CA LEU A 55 -14.97 -20.53 -6.50
C LEU A 55 -15.15 -19.10 -7.00
N GLY A 56 -14.22 -18.66 -7.84
CA GLY A 56 -14.23 -17.28 -8.36
C GLY A 56 -13.77 -16.23 -7.33
N PRO A 57 -13.97 -14.93 -7.64
CA PRO A 57 -13.65 -13.85 -6.71
C PRO A 57 -14.60 -13.85 -5.49
N PRO A 58 -14.16 -13.29 -4.35
CA PRO A 58 -14.95 -13.20 -3.12
C PRO A 58 -16.27 -12.45 -3.37
N ARG A 59 -17.34 -12.89 -2.71
CA ARG A 59 -18.68 -12.28 -2.77
C ARG A 59 -19.13 -11.65 -1.44
N VAL A 60 -18.50 -12.04 -0.33
CA VAL A 60 -18.84 -11.59 1.03
C VAL A 60 -17.78 -10.63 1.57
N TYR A 61 -16.50 -10.96 1.41
CA TYR A 61 -15.40 -10.09 1.86
C TYR A 61 -15.52 -8.69 1.20
N PRO A 62 -15.33 -7.58 1.95
CA PRO A 62 -14.77 -7.48 3.30
C PRO A 62 -15.79 -7.56 4.45
N GLN A 63 -17.06 -7.90 4.18
CA GLN A 63 -18.07 -7.99 5.25
C GLN A 63 -17.76 -9.17 6.18
N TYR A 64 -17.95 -8.97 7.48
CA TYR A 64 -17.88 -10.02 8.49
C TYR A 64 -19.29 -10.42 8.93
N GLY A 65 -19.55 -11.72 9.03
CA GLY A 65 -20.83 -12.25 9.50
C GLY A 65 -21.20 -13.55 8.79
N ASP A 66 -22.22 -14.21 9.35
CA ASP A 66 -22.83 -15.42 8.78
C ASP A 66 -23.64 -15.06 7.53
N ILE A 67 -23.02 -15.17 6.35
CA ILE A 67 -23.57 -14.67 5.08
C ILE A 67 -23.44 -15.76 4.01
N GLY A 68 -24.57 -16.14 3.42
CA GLY A 68 -24.71 -17.28 2.48
C GLY A 68 -23.94 -17.22 1.16
N GLY A 69 -23.04 -16.25 1.00
CA GLY A 69 -22.08 -16.17 -0.09
C GLY A 69 -20.76 -16.92 0.15
N ALA A 70 -20.46 -17.35 1.38
CA ALA A 70 -19.28 -18.13 1.72
C ALA A 70 -19.56 -19.64 1.72
N TRP A 71 -18.57 -20.49 2.01
CA TRP A 71 -18.73 -21.91 2.33
C TRP A 71 -18.71 -22.10 3.84
N ALA A 72 -19.63 -22.91 4.37
CA ALA A 72 -19.58 -23.44 5.73
C ALA A 72 -19.86 -24.94 5.70
N SER A 73 -19.28 -25.68 6.65
CA SER A 73 -19.57 -27.08 6.88
C SER A 73 -21.00 -27.31 7.41
N ASP A 74 -21.51 -28.53 7.34
CA ASP A 74 -22.76 -28.91 8.02
C ASP A 74 -22.51 -29.11 9.52
N GLU A 75 -21.34 -29.64 9.87
CA GLU A 75 -20.90 -29.90 11.24
C GLU A 75 -19.88 -28.86 11.72
N ILE A 76 -19.89 -28.54 13.02
CA ILE A 76 -18.98 -27.58 13.66
C ILE A 76 -17.82 -28.28 14.41
N ASP A 77 -17.17 -29.23 13.74
CA ASP A 77 -16.09 -30.06 14.32
C ASP A 77 -14.71 -29.83 13.65
N ALA A 78 -13.73 -30.64 14.03
CA ALA A 78 -12.36 -30.58 13.52
C ALA A 78 -12.12 -31.36 12.21
N ALA A 79 -13.13 -32.05 11.67
CA ALA A 79 -12.98 -32.98 10.56
C ALA A 79 -13.41 -32.38 9.21
N GLN A 80 -13.25 -31.06 9.03
CA GLN A 80 -13.72 -30.36 7.84
C GLN A 80 -12.61 -30.14 6.82
N PHE A 81 -12.93 -30.30 5.54
CA PHE A 81 -11.98 -30.03 4.45
C PHE A 81 -12.67 -29.62 3.16
N ILE A 82 -11.93 -28.90 2.31
CA ILE A 82 -12.33 -28.57 0.94
C ILE A 82 -11.14 -28.70 -0.01
N GLU A 83 -11.35 -29.39 -1.13
CA GLU A 83 -10.36 -29.63 -2.19
C GLU A 83 -10.76 -28.85 -3.44
N ILE A 84 -9.87 -27.96 -3.89
CA ILE A 84 -10.13 -26.95 -4.91
C ILE A 84 -9.16 -27.17 -6.08
N GLN A 85 -9.70 -27.24 -7.29
CA GLN A 85 -8.95 -27.26 -8.54
C GLN A 85 -8.93 -25.87 -9.20
N TYR A 86 -7.80 -25.55 -9.79
CA TYR A 86 -7.46 -24.31 -10.49
C TYR A 86 -7.24 -24.57 -11.98
N LYS A 87 -7.21 -23.51 -12.79
CA LYS A 87 -7.11 -23.63 -14.25
C LYS A 87 -5.71 -24.05 -14.73
N LYS A 88 -4.66 -23.50 -14.12
CA LYS A 88 -3.26 -23.73 -14.51
C LYS A 88 -2.47 -24.37 -13.38
N LYS A 89 -1.63 -25.35 -13.74
CA LYS A 89 -0.61 -25.91 -12.84
C LYS A 89 0.52 -24.91 -12.64
N LEU A 90 0.74 -24.44 -11.40
CA LEU A 90 1.77 -23.47 -11.04
C LEU A 90 2.68 -23.98 -9.92
N TYR A 91 3.90 -23.46 -9.85
CA TYR A 91 4.70 -23.48 -8.63
C TYR A 91 4.09 -22.48 -7.67
N VAL A 92 3.37 -22.97 -6.66
CA VAL A 92 2.62 -22.13 -5.70
C VAL A 92 3.60 -21.31 -4.88
N LYS A 93 3.36 -20.00 -4.82
CA LYS A 93 4.17 -19.03 -4.06
C LYS A 93 3.39 -18.45 -2.89
N ARG A 94 2.11 -18.17 -3.09
CA ARG A 94 1.21 -17.59 -2.10
C ARG A 94 -0.20 -18.09 -2.39
N ILE A 95 -1.01 -18.17 -1.34
CA ILE A 95 -2.45 -18.27 -1.45
C ILE A 95 -3.07 -17.18 -0.59
N ASP A 96 -4.22 -16.70 -1.00
CA ASP A 96 -5.05 -15.79 -0.20
C ASP A 96 -6.37 -16.51 0.07
N ILE A 97 -6.65 -16.76 1.34
CA ILE A 97 -7.89 -17.40 1.81
C ILE A 97 -8.76 -16.30 2.43
N TYR A 98 -9.94 -16.08 1.87
CA TYR A 98 -10.86 -15.05 2.31
C TYR A 98 -11.78 -15.64 3.39
N GLU A 99 -11.46 -15.38 4.66
CA GLU A 99 -12.25 -15.85 5.80
C GLU A 99 -13.24 -14.74 6.22
N THR A 100 -14.53 -15.08 6.38
CA THR A 100 -15.61 -14.08 6.55
C THR A 100 -16.46 -14.25 7.80
N TYR A 101 -16.37 -15.39 8.49
CA TYR A 101 -17.06 -15.64 9.75
C TYR A 101 -16.26 -16.64 10.60
N ASN A 102 -16.09 -16.36 11.90
CA ASN A 102 -15.22 -17.10 12.82
C ASN A 102 -13.86 -17.47 12.18
N SER A 103 -13.16 -16.46 11.68
CA SER A 103 -11.90 -16.64 10.95
C SER A 103 -10.84 -17.29 11.84
N GLY A 104 -9.87 -17.98 11.23
CA GLY A 104 -8.85 -18.71 11.97
C GLY A 104 -9.11 -20.20 12.09
N GLY A 105 -10.12 -20.74 11.42
CA GLY A 105 -10.39 -22.17 11.38
C GLY A 105 -9.41 -22.96 10.51
N VAL A 106 -8.73 -22.35 9.54
CA VAL A 106 -7.83 -23.08 8.62
C VAL A 106 -6.62 -23.65 9.36
N MET A 107 -6.51 -24.98 9.37
CA MET A 107 -5.49 -25.74 10.09
C MET A 107 -4.35 -26.24 9.22
N LEU A 108 -4.66 -26.63 7.98
CA LEU A 108 -3.72 -27.26 7.06
C LEU A 108 -3.98 -26.78 5.64
N VAL A 109 -2.90 -26.48 4.92
CA VAL A 109 -2.90 -26.23 3.49
C VAL A 109 -2.03 -27.29 2.83
N SER A 110 -2.60 -28.05 1.91
CA SER A 110 -1.88 -29.08 1.14
C SER A 110 -2.01 -28.88 -0.37
N ALA A 111 -1.00 -29.30 -1.12
CA ALA A 111 -1.00 -29.29 -2.59
C ALA A 111 -0.89 -30.72 -3.13
N LEU A 112 -1.65 -31.02 -4.19
CA LEU A 112 -1.58 -32.33 -4.83
C LEU A 112 -0.31 -32.45 -5.68
N SER A 113 0.54 -33.41 -5.33
CA SER A 113 1.76 -33.70 -6.09
C SER A 113 1.45 -34.44 -7.40
N PRO A 114 2.36 -34.41 -8.40
CA PRO A 114 2.21 -35.19 -9.63
C PRO A 114 2.11 -36.71 -9.41
N LYS A 115 2.54 -37.20 -8.23
CA LYS A 115 2.44 -38.60 -7.82
C LYS A 115 1.08 -38.96 -7.20
N GLY A 116 0.16 -38.00 -7.08
CA GLY A 116 -1.17 -38.20 -6.50
C GLY A 116 -1.23 -38.09 -4.97
N ASN A 117 -0.15 -37.68 -4.31
CA ASN A 117 -0.10 -37.51 -2.87
C ASN A 117 -0.31 -36.03 -2.48
N TRP A 118 -1.09 -35.78 -1.44
CA TRP A 118 -1.20 -34.46 -0.81
C TRP A 118 0.08 -34.14 -0.04
N VAL A 119 0.70 -33.01 -0.35
CA VAL A 119 1.92 -32.52 0.30
C VAL A 119 1.57 -31.27 1.11
N THR A 120 1.83 -31.31 2.41
CA THR A 120 1.63 -30.18 3.32
C THR A 120 2.52 -28.99 2.94
N LEU A 121 1.89 -27.84 2.69
CA LEU A 121 2.55 -26.57 2.46
C LEU A 121 2.63 -25.71 3.72
N TRP A 122 1.61 -25.78 4.58
CA TRP A 122 1.55 -25.04 5.83
C TRP A 122 0.60 -25.73 6.79
N HIS A 123 0.87 -25.68 8.09
CA HIS A 123 -0.04 -26.13 9.13
C HIS A 123 0.10 -25.26 10.39
N LYS A 124 -0.88 -25.37 11.31
CA LYS A 124 -0.78 -24.88 12.68
C LYS A 124 -1.24 -25.92 13.69
N ASP A 125 -0.93 -25.70 14.96
CA ASP A 125 -1.16 -26.69 16.02
C ASP A 125 -2.54 -26.59 16.68
N ALA A 126 -3.17 -25.41 16.65
CA ALA A 126 -4.50 -25.18 17.22
C ALA A 126 -5.33 -24.16 16.41
N PRO A 127 -6.67 -24.33 16.34
CA PRO A 127 -7.56 -23.34 15.73
C PRO A 127 -7.55 -22.02 16.52
N GLU A 128 -7.87 -20.93 15.82
CA GLU A 128 -8.02 -19.59 16.39
C GLU A 128 -9.43 -19.12 16.09
N VAL A 129 -9.99 -18.29 16.98
CA VAL A 129 -11.29 -17.65 16.75
C VAL A 129 -11.06 -16.16 16.62
N ILE A 130 -11.35 -15.62 15.44
CA ILE A 130 -11.14 -14.22 15.11
C ILE A 130 -12.48 -13.65 14.65
N ASP A 131 -12.99 -12.70 15.43
CA ASP A 131 -14.26 -12.01 15.17
C ASP A 131 -14.12 -10.88 14.14
N ASN A 132 -13.47 -11.18 13.02
CA ASN A 132 -13.31 -10.25 11.90
C ASN A 132 -13.11 -11.01 10.58
N SER A 133 -13.48 -10.39 9.46
CA SER A 133 -13.15 -10.89 8.13
C SER A 133 -11.66 -10.60 7.86
N ARG A 134 -10.99 -11.47 7.10
CA ARG A 134 -9.59 -11.26 6.73
C ARG A 134 -9.20 -11.98 5.45
N ILE A 135 -8.12 -11.51 4.85
CA ILE A 135 -7.37 -12.27 3.86
C ILE A 135 -6.23 -12.99 4.59
N PHE A 136 -6.38 -14.29 4.78
CA PHE A 136 -5.36 -15.12 5.39
C PHE A 136 -4.38 -15.65 4.35
N ALA A 137 -3.13 -15.21 4.44
CA ALA A 137 -2.04 -15.58 3.55
C ALA A 137 -0.94 -16.34 4.32
N PRO A 138 -1.10 -17.65 4.58
CA PRO A 138 -0.12 -18.40 5.36
C PRO A 138 1.24 -18.50 4.66
N PRO A 139 2.36 -18.50 5.41
CA PRO A 139 3.69 -18.67 4.83
C PRO A 139 3.88 -20.11 4.32
N LEU A 140 3.76 -20.31 3.02
CA LEU A 140 3.83 -21.63 2.40
C LEU A 140 5.28 -22.16 2.28
N LYS A 141 5.46 -23.44 2.56
CA LYS A 141 6.66 -24.21 2.20
C LYS A 141 6.78 -24.26 0.67
N LYS A 142 7.95 -23.92 0.15
CA LYS A 142 8.24 -24.00 -1.29
C LYS A 142 8.11 -25.43 -1.81
N THR A 143 7.43 -25.59 -2.95
CA THR A 143 7.36 -26.86 -3.67
C THR A 143 8.35 -26.90 -4.84
N ASP A 144 8.82 -28.09 -5.17
CA ASP A 144 9.62 -28.38 -6.37
C ASP A 144 8.78 -28.92 -7.54
N PHE A 145 7.46 -28.91 -7.39
CA PHE A 145 6.48 -29.34 -8.39
C PHE A 145 5.39 -28.30 -8.60
N LYS A 146 4.75 -28.37 -9.77
CA LYS A 146 3.55 -27.59 -10.08
C LYS A 146 2.30 -28.31 -9.58
N THR A 147 1.34 -27.56 -9.06
CA THR A 147 0.00 -28.04 -8.75
C THR A 147 -1.06 -27.10 -9.32
N ASP A 148 -2.21 -27.66 -9.65
CA ASP A 148 -3.48 -26.97 -9.90
C ASP A 148 -4.52 -27.34 -8.84
N SER A 149 -4.14 -28.01 -7.77
CA SER A 149 -5.07 -28.57 -6.79
C SER A 149 -4.56 -28.32 -5.38
N LEU A 150 -5.40 -27.67 -4.57
CA LEU A 150 -5.16 -27.38 -3.17
C LEU A 150 -6.22 -28.04 -2.29
N ARG A 151 -5.85 -28.33 -1.05
CA ARG A 151 -6.74 -28.80 0.00
C ARG A 151 -6.55 -27.91 1.21
N LEU A 152 -7.67 -27.45 1.77
CA LEU A 152 -7.73 -26.80 3.06
C LEU A 152 -8.40 -27.75 4.05
N ASP A 153 -7.77 -28.01 5.19
CA ASP A 153 -8.45 -28.65 6.33
C ASP A 153 -8.74 -27.57 7.38
N ILE A 154 -9.95 -27.58 7.91
CA ILE A 154 -10.54 -26.53 8.74
C ILE A 154 -11.08 -27.17 10.02
N ASP A 155 -10.84 -26.50 11.14
CA ASP A 155 -11.35 -26.89 12.45
C ASP A 155 -12.26 -25.79 13.01
N CYS A 156 -13.57 -26.10 13.05
CA CYS A 156 -14.61 -25.21 13.55
C CYS A 156 -14.87 -25.37 15.06
N SER A 157 -14.28 -26.40 15.70
CA SER A 157 -14.63 -26.80 17.07
C SER A 157 -14.33 -25.71 18.10
N ALA A 158 -13.26 -24.94 17.92
CA ALA A 158 -12.91 -23.86 18.84
C ALA A 158 -13.85 -22.65 18.75
N ALA A 159 -14.44 -22.40 17.58
CA ALA A 159 -15.42 -21.34 17.41
C ALA A 159 -16.76 -21.71 18.07
N ASN A 160 -17.02 -23.00 18.28
CA ASN A 160 -18.33 -23.53 18.68
C ASN A 160 -19.46 -22.96 17.77
N SER A 161 -19.11 -22.74 16.50
CA SER A 161 -19.90 -22.13 15.44
C SER A 161 -19.20 -22.42 14.10
N TRP A 162 -19.78 -22.01 12.98
CA TRP A 162 -19.20 -22.26 11.65
C TRP A 162 -18.06 -21.30 11.32
N CYS A 163 -16.96 -21.84 10.79
CA CYS A 163 -15.97 -21.05 10.08
C CYS A 163 -16.40 -20.90 8.62
N GLU A 164 -16.28 -19.70 8.06
CA GLU A 164 -16.68 -19.41 6.69
C GLU A 164 -15.54 -18.98 5.79
N ILE A 165 -15.47 -19.63 4.61
CA ILE A 165 -14.49 -19.32 3.55
C ILE A 165 -15.22 -18.81 2.32
N ASP A 166 -14.96 -17.57 1.91
CA ASP A 166 -15.62 -16.91 0.78
C ASP A 166 -14.93 -17.21 -0.56
N ALA A 167 -13.60 -17.22 -0.58
CA ALA A 167 -12.82 -17.50 -1.78
C ALA A 167 -11.41 -17.98 -1.45
N VAL A 168 -10.77 -18.65 -2.41
CA VAL A 168 -9.36 -19.02 -2.31
C VAL A 168 -8.62 -18.68 -3.61
N GLU A 169 -7.73 -17.70 -3.53
CA GLU A 169 -6.88 -17.27 -4.66
C GLU A 169 -5.52 -17.94 -4.58
N MET A 170 -5.01 -18.43 -5.73
CA MET A 170 -3.67 -19.01 -5.85
C MET A 170 -2.77 -18.11 -6.68
N TYR A 171 -1.57 -17.88 -6.17
CA TYR A 171 -0.49 -17.18 -6.86
C TYR A 171 0.68 -18.14 -7.08
N GLY A 172 1.18 -18.17 -8.31
CA GLY A 172 2.33 -18.99 -8.62
C GLY A 172 2.96 -18.66 -9.95
N ARG A 173 3.99 -19.43 -10.30
CA ARG A 173 4.76 -19.25 -11.52
C ARG A 173 4.64 -20.46 -12.44
N GLU A 174 4.70 -20.20 -13.74
CA GLU A 174 4.78 -21.26 -14.74
C GLU A 174 6.20 -21.86 -14.83
N HIS A 175 7.24 -21.18 -14.35
CA HIS A 175 8.62 -21.65 -14.38
C HIS A 175 9.23 -21.71 -12.97
N ARG A 176 10.15 -22.67 -12.76
CA ARG A 176 10.81 -22.91 -11.46
C ARG A 176 11.93 -21.92 -11.17
N ILE A 177 12.49 -21.31 -12.22
CA ILE A 177 13.58 -20.36 -12.11
C ILE A 177 12.97 -19.04 -11.63
N ASP A 178 13.22 -18.71 -10.38
CA ASP A 178 13.05 -17.33 -9.91
C ASP A 178 14.08 -16.47 -10.66
N PRO A 179 13.72 -15.28 -11.19
CA PRO A 179 14.72 -14.31 -11.58
C PRO A 179 15.62 -14.07 -10.36
N PRO A 180 16.93 -13.83 -10.57
CA PRO A 180 17.86 -13.67 -9.45
C PRO A 180 17.29 -12.68 -8.44
N SER A 181 17.00 -13.15 -7.23
CA SER A 181 16.51 -12.32 -6.12
C SER A 181 17.51 -11.24 -5.69
N GLU A 182 18.76 -11.36 -6.18
CA GLU A 182 19.88 -10.46 -5.94
C GLU A 182 20.23 -9.55 -7.13
N LEU A 183 19.42 -9.53 -8.20
CA LEU A 183 19.47 -8.37 -9.07
C LEU A 183 18.85 -7.22 -8.26
N GLY A 184 19.70 -6.51 -7.50
CA GLY A 184 19.41 -5.14 -7.09
C GLY A 184 18.83 -4.46 -8.32
N THR A 185 17.64 -3.86 -8.17
CA THR A 185 17.06 -3.16 -9.31
C THR A 185 18.05 -2.08 -9.72
N MET A 186 18.08 -1.70 -11.00
CA MET A 186 18.88 -0.55 -11.45
C MET A 186 18.64 0.68 -10.56
N ALA A 187 17.42 0.83 -10.04
CA ALA A 187 17.06 1.86 -9.06
C ALA A 187 17.82 1.73 -7.72
N VAL A 188 18.01 0.53 -7.18
CA VAL A 188 18.81 0.29 -5.96
C VAL A 188 20.27 0.63 -6.20
N ASP A 189 20.83 0.20 -7.32
CA ASP A 189 22.23 0.49 -7.65
C ASP A 189 22.45 2.00 -7.84
N LEU A 190 21.55 2.68 -8.57
CA LEU A 190 21.61 4.13 -8.76
C LEU A 190 21.34 4.89 -7.45
N ALA A 191 20.56 4.36 -6.52
CA ALA A 191 20.34 5.00 -5.22
C ALA A 191 21.66 5.21 -4.45
N THR A 192 22.66 4.34 -4.65
CA THR A 192 23.99 4.46 -4.04
C THR A 192 24.77 5.68 -4.52
N LEU A 193 24.41 6.24 -5.69
CA LEU A 193 25.06 7.41 -6.28
C LEU A 193 24.44 8.74 -5.84
N ILE A 194 23.31 8.71 -5.11
CA ILE A 194 22.65 9.93 -4.62
C ILE A 194 23.57 10.64 -3.63
N ASN A 195 23.94 11.89 -3.94
CA ASN A 195 24.86 12.70 -3.13
C ASN A 195 26.20 12.00 -2.85
N SER A 196 26.66 11.16 -3.79
CA SER A 196 27.97 10.54 -3.77
C SER A 196 28.97 11.40 -4.54
N ASP A 197 30.24 11.38 -4.12
CA ASP A 197 31.36 11.99 -4.86
C ASP A 197 31.83 11.13 -6.04
N LEU A 198 31.47 9.85 -6.05
CA LEU A 198 31.81 8.91 -7.11
C LEU A 198 31.17 9.34 -8.44
N PHE A 199 31.99 9.66 -9.44
CA PHE A 199 31.58 10.18 -10.77
C PHE A 199 30.84 11.53 -10.75
N CYS A 200 30.85 12.25 -9.62
CA CYS A 200 30.25 13.57 -9.51
C CYS A 200 30.85 14.55 -10.52
N ASP A 201 30.00 15.16 -11.35
CA ASP A 201 30.36 16.14 -12.36
C ASP A 201 29.57 17.45 -12.24
N VAL A 202 28.71 17.56 -11.21
CA VAL A 202 27.99 18.78 -10.83
C VAL A 202 27.77 18.84 -9.32
N ILE A 203 27.94 20.04 -8.74
CA ILE A 203 27.66 20.30 -7.33
C ILE A 203 26.60 21.39 -7.23
N PHE A 204 25.57 21.15 -6.42
CA PHE A 204 24.56 22.15 -6.07
C PHE A 204 24.85 22.75 -4.69
N ASP A 205 24.44 24.01 -4.51
CA ASP A 205 24.46 24.69 -3.20
C ASP A 205 23.02 24.90 -2.74
N ILE A 206 22.59 24.10 -1.76
CA ILE A 206 21.21 24.05 -1.28
C ILE A 206 21.21 24.32 0.22
N ASP A 207 20.68 25.46 0.64
CA ASP A 207 20.71 25.90 2.05
C ASP A 207 22.11 25.83 2.69
N GLY A 208 23.16 26.15 1.92
CA GLY A 208 24.56 26.06 2.35
C GLY A 208 25.16 24.65 2.31
N HIS A 209 24.39 23.63 1.94
CA HIS A 209 24.87 22.27 1.75
C HIS A 209 25.37 22.08 0.31
N LYS A 210 26.58 21.54 0.17
CA LYS A 210 27.09 21.10 -1.13
C LYS A 210 26.54 19.71 -1.43
N VAL A 211 25.80 19.58 -2.53
CA VAL A 211 25.18 18.32 -2.94
C VAL A 211 25.78 17.87 -4.27
N CYS A 212 26.45 16.72 -4.26
CA CYS A 212 27.04 16.11 -5.44
C CYS A 212 25.99 15.39 -6.29
N ALA A 213 26.06 15.51 -7.62
CA ALA A 213 25.16 14.82 -8.53
C ALA A 213 25.80 14.56 -9.91
N HIS A 214 25.02 13.94 -10.80
CA HIS A 214 25.47 13.47 -12.11
C HIS A 214 24.64 14.11 -13.23
N ARG A 215 25.27 14.96 -14.04
CA ARG A 215 24.61 15.70 -15.13
C ARG A 215 23.89 14.76 -16.10
N ALA A 216 24.51 13.63 -16.42
CA ALA A 216 23.93 12.64 -17.34
C ALA A 216 22.58 12.09 -16.84
N ILE A 217 22.49 11.73 -15.55
CA ILE A 217 21.25 11.21 -14.95
C ILE A 217 20.20 12.30 -14.89
N LEU A 218 20.56 13.49 -14.39
CA LEU A 218 19.65 14.62 -14.26
C LEU A 218 19.09 15.06 -15.63
N ALA A 219 19.95 15.23 -16.64
CA ALA A 219 19.54 15.63 -17.99
C ALA A 219 18.69 14.57 -18.71
N ALA A 220 18.98 13.28 -18.49
CA ALA A 220 18.18 12.20 -19.07
C ALA A 220 16.77 12.12 -18.46
N ARG A 221 16.61 12.55 -17.20
CA ARG A 221 15.40 12.36 -16.40
C ARG A 221 14.61 13.65 -16.14
N SER A 222 15.14 14.80 -16.53
CA SER A 222 14.51 16.12 -16.34
C SER A 222 14.82 17.06 -17.48
N GLU A 223 13.77 17.60 -18.10
CA GLU A 223 13.92 18.60 -19.17
C GLU A 223 14.51 19.91 -18.65
N TYR A 224 14.17 20.30 -17.42
CA TYR A 224 14.74 21.45 -16.75
C TYR A 224 16.27 21.34 -16.60
N PHE A 225 16.76 20.22 -16.05
CA PHE A 225 18.21 20.01 -15.92
C PHE A 225 18.88 19.80 -17.28
N ARG A 226 18.20 19.18 -18.24
CA ARG A 226 18.70 19.07 -19.62
C ARG A 226 18.92 20.45 -20.23
N ALA A 227 17.93 21.34 -20.14
CA ALA A 227 18.04 22.72 -20.63
C ALA A 227 19.15 23.47 -19.88
N MET A 228 19.22 23.36 -18.55
CA MET A 228 20.28 23.98 -17.73
C MET A 228 21.69 23.57 -18.18
N PHE A 229 21.89 22.31 -18.57
CA PHE A 229 23.21 21.79 -18.93
C PHE A 229 23.55 21.88 -20.43
N CYS A 230 22.55 21.91 -21.30
CA CYS A 230 22.72 21.82 -22.75
C CYS A 230 22.42 23.14 -23.49
N ASP A 231 21.42 23.90 -23.04
CA ASP A 231 21.04 25.17 -23.66
C ASP A 231 21.77 26.34 -23.01
N GLY A 232 22.08 27.35 -23.80
CA GLY A 232 22.95 28.51 -23.56
C GLY A 232 22.73 29.39 -22.31
N MET A 233 22.15 28.90 -21.20
CA MET A 233 22.05 29.64 -19.94
C MET A 233 23.45 29.95 -19.36
N LYS A 234 23.57 30.90 -18.43
CA LYS A 234 24.86 31.34 -17.85
C LYS A 234 25.66 30.19 -17.21
N GLU A 235 25.00 29.08 -16.91
CA GLU A 235 25.53 27.81 -16.42
C GLU A 235 26.13 26.92 -17.51
N SER A 236 25.82 27.15 -18.79
CA SER A 236 26.31 26.37 -19.94
C SER A 236 27.53 27.02 -20.63
N SER A 237 27.79 28.31 -20.39
CA SER A 237 28.80 29.12 -21.09
C SER A 237 30.21 28.91 -20.52
N GLY A 238 30.90 27.85 -20.96
CA GLY A 238 32.36 27.68 -20.85
C GLY A 238 32.97 27.52 -19.44
N GLN A 239 32.29 27.97 -18.39
CA GLN A 239 32.75 27.96 -16.99
C GLN A 239 32.41 26.63 -16.28
N TYR A 240 31.47 25.85 -16.84
CA TYR A 240 31.00 24.54 -16.36
C TYR A 240 31.20 23.43 -17.41
N ARG A 241 32.00 23.70 -18.45
CA ARG A 241 32.49 22.68 -19.40
C ARG A 241 33.94 22.36 -19.06
N GLY A 242 34.17 21.18 -18.48
CA GLY A 242 35.49 20.63 -18.17
C GLY A 242 35.42 19.66 -16.99
N PRO A 243 36.40 18.74 -16.84
CA PRO A 243 36.40 17.67 -15.83
C PRO A 243 36.56 18.13 -14.38
N PHE A 244 36.49 19.45 -14.11
CA PHE A 244 36.66 20.03 -12.79
C PHE A 244 35.53 21.02 -12.48
N VAL A 245 34.73 20.69 -11.46
CA VAL A 245 33.65 21.52 -10.92
C VAL A 245 34.24 22.83 -10.37
N LYS A 246 33.99 23.96 -11.03
CA LYS A 246 34.55 25.27 -10.59
C LYS A 246 33.61 26.12 -9.75
N LYS A 247 32.29 25.87 -9.75
CA LYS A 247 31.31 26.61 -8.94
C LYS A 247 30.08 25.76 -8.66
N ALA A 248 29.57 25.82 -7.43
CA ALA A 248 28.32 25.16 -7.06
C ALA A 248 27.11 25.93 -7.60
N ILE A 249 26.10 25.23 -8.11
CA ILE A 249 24.89 25.80 -8.68
C ILE A 249 23.85 26.01 -7.58
N PRO A 250 23.41 27.24 -7.30
CA PRO A 250 22.34 27.47 -6.34
C PRO A 250 20.97 27.12 -6.96
N LEU A 251 20.09 26.51 -6.16
CA LEU A 251 18.67 26.38 -6.49
C LEU A 251 17.84 27.05 -5.40
N PRO A 252 17.55 28.36 -5.55
CA PRO A 252 16.77 29.07 -4.54
C PRO A 252 15.35 28.51 -4.47
N GLU A 253 14.76 28.59 -3.28
CA GLU A 253 13.38 28.16 -2.96
C GLU A 253 13.15 26.65 -2.95
N ILE A 254 14.22 25.85 -2.98
CA ILE A 254 14.17 24.41 -2.74
C ILE A 254 15.05 24.10 -1.54
N SER A 255 14.45 23.51 -0.51
CA SER A 255 15.16 23.10 0.69
C SER A 255 16.06 21.89 0.43
N TYR A 256 17.05 21.69 1.29
CA TYR A 256 17.91 20.50 1.22
C TYR A 256 17.09 19.20 1.17
N ASN A 257 16.06 19.07 2.01
CA ASN A 257 15.24 17.84 2.08
C ASN A 257 14.42 17.63 0.80
N ALA A 258 13.82 18.69 0.25
CA ALA A 258 13.10 18.60 -1.02
C ALA A 258 14.07 18.28 -2.17
N PHE A 259 15.26 18.87 -2.20
CA PHE A 259 16.26 18.56 -3.22
C PHE A 259 16.72 17.10 -3.15
N MET A 260 16.95 16.56 -1.96
CA MET A 260 17.24 15.13 -1.77
C MET A 260 16.07 14.24 -2.23
N GLY A 261 14.82 14.68 -2.06
CA GLY A 261 13.64 14.01 -2.60
C GLY A 261 13.61 14.01 -4.13
N ILE A 262 13.94 15.14 -4.76
CA ILE A 262 14.08 15.25 -6.23
C ILE A 262 15.18 14.30 -6.74
N LEU A 263 16.34 14.26 -6.09
CA LEU A 263 17.41 13.33 -6.46
C LEU A 263 16.98 11.86 -6.29
N SER A 264 16.31 11.51 -5.19
CA SER A 264 15.73 10.17 -5.03
C SER A 264 14.85 9.80 -6.22
N TYR A 265 13.92 10.67 -6.59
CA TYR A 265 13.05 10.45 -7.73
C TYR A 265 13.82 10.29 -9.05
N LEU A 266 14.79 11.17 -9.34
CA LEU A 266 15.53 11.12 -10.60
C LEU A 266 16.40 9.88 -10.76
N TYR A 267 16.93 9.33 -9.66
CA TYR A 267 17.81 8.17 -9.69
C TYR A 267 17.03 6.85 -9.61
N THR A 268 15.91 6.83 -8.88
CA THR A 268 15.23 5.58 -8.53
C THR A 268 13.78 5.50 -9.00
N ASN A 269 13.27 6.56 -9.65
CA ASN A 269 11.86 6.75 -9.98
C ASN A 269 10.92 6.64 -8.77
N ASN A 270 11.44 6.90 -7.56
CA ASN A 270 10.70 6.74 -6.31
C ASN A 270 11.14 7.76 -5.25
N LEU A 271 10.23 8.06 -4.32
CA LEU A 271 10.50 8.86 -3.14
C LEU A 271 10.79 7.97 -1.93
N LYS A 272 11.62 8.46 -1.01
CA LYS A 272 11.84 7.76 0.25
C LYS A 272 10.54 7.68 1.05
N GLN A 273 10.25 6.51 1.61
CA GLN A 273 9.00 6.25 2.32
C GLN A 273 8.85 7.05 3.61
N ASP A 274 9.95 7.54 4.20
CA ASP A 274 9.99 8.25 5.47
C ASP A 274 9.89 9.77 5.34
N LEU A 275 9.73 10.33 4.13
CA LEU A 275 9.64 11.78 3.92
C LEU A 275 8.52 12.44 4.73
N HIS A 276 8.84 13.54 5.40
CA HIS A 276 7.86 14.30 6.17
C HIS A 276 6.77 14.91 5.27
N PRO A 277 5.48 14.97 5.67
CA PRO A 277 4.41 15.56 4.86
C PRO A 277 4.72 16.95 4.29
N PHE A 278 5.31 17.86 5.08
CA PHE A 278 5.72 19.18 4.58
C PHE A 278 6.77 19.13 3.46
N VAL A 279 7.68 18.15 3.47
CA VAL A 279 8.64 17.96 2.37
C VAL A 279 7.90 17.49 1.11
N LEU A 280 6.85 16.68 1.24
CA LEU A 280 6.01 16.29 0.10
C LEU A 280 5.28 17.51 -0.49
N VAL A 281 4.71 18.38 0.36
CA VAL A 281 4.08 19.64 -0.08
C VAL A 281 5.09 20.54 -0.81
N GLU A 282 6.33 20.61 -0.33
CA GLU A 282 7.40 21.33 -1.01
C GLU A 282 7.80 20.69 -2.36
N LEU A 283 7.87 19.36 -2.42
CA LEU A 283 8.12 18.61 -3.65
C LEU A 283 7.03 18.83 -4.71
N LEU A 284 5.78 19.08 -4.32
CA LEU A 284 4.72 19.45 -5.26
C LEU A 284 5.02 20.78 -5.96
N ARG A 285 5.38 21.81 -5.18
CA ARG A 285 5.77 23.13 -5.72
C ARG A 285 7.03 23.04 -6.57
N ALA A 286 8.01 22.26 -6.13
CA ALA A 286 9.22 22.02 -6.90
C ALA A 286 8.91 21.25 -8.19
N GLY A 287 7.98 20.31 -8.15
CA GLY A 287 7.48 19.58 -9.31
C GLY A 287 6.93 20.51 -10.38
N ASP A 288 6.07 21.46 -10.00
CA ASP A 288 5.54 22.48 -10.91
C ASP A 288 6.66 23.38 -11.47
N ARG A 289 7.54 23.89 -10.59
CA ARG A 289 8.63 24.79 -10.98
C ARG A 289 9.65 24.16 -11.93
N LEU A 290 9.98 22.89 -11.71
CA LEU A 290 10.97 22.15 -12.49
C LEU A 290 10.35 21.35 -13.65
N ASN A 291 9.04 21.52 -13.89
CA ASN A 291 8.27 20.80 -14.90
C ASN A 291 8.40 19.27 -14.77
N MET A 292 8.21 18.74 -13.55
CA MET A 292 8.28 17.33 -13.20
C MET A 292 6.92 16.78 -12.75
N GLU A 293 6.01 16.61 -13.71
CA GLU A 293 4.62 16.19 -13.45
C GLU A 293 4.52 14.83 -12.73
N THR A 294 5.34 13.85 -13.10
CA THR A 294 5.33 12.52 -12.45
C THR A 294 5.83 12.59 -11.00
N LEU A 295 6.83 13.42 -10.70
CA LEU A 295 7.26 13.67 -9.31
C LEU A 295 6.11 14.27 -8.50
N ARG A 296 5.40 15.24 -9.09
CA ARG A 296 4.24 15.88 -8.47
C ARG A 296 3.17 14.84 -8.14
N HIS A 297 2.74 14.02 -9.11
CA HIS A 297 1.76 12.96 -8.88
C HIS A 297 2.20 11.96 -7.79
N LEU A 298 3.48 11.58 -7.78
CA LEU A 298 4.02 10.69 -6.75
C LEU A 298 4.00 11.34 -5.36
N ALA A 299 4.35 12.62 -5.25
CA ALA A 299 4.27 13.36 -3.99
C ALA A 299 2.83 13.48 -3.46
N ILE A 300 1.84 13.69 -4.34
CA ILE A 300 0.41 13.69 -3.97
C ILE A 300 0.01 12.32 -3.40
N PHE A 301 0.35 11.24 -4.10
CA PHE A 301 0.04 9.88 -3.67
C PHE A 301 0.59 9.59 -2.26
N TYR A 302 1.86 9.94 -2.02
CA TYR A 302 2.51 9.77 -0.71
C TYR A 302 1.89 10.67 0.37
N LEU A 303 1.52 11.91 0.02
CA LEU A 303 0.92 12.85 0.95
C LEU A 303 -0.46 12.35 1.41
N ASN A 304 -1.28 11.85 0.49
CA ASN A 304 -2.59 11.29 0.79
C ASN A 304 -2.52 10.15 1.81
N GLY A 305 -1.58 9.20 1.61
CA GLY A 305 -1.36 8.10 2.57
C GLY A 305 -0.88 8.55 3.97
N LYS A 306 -0.28 9.74 4.07
CA LYS A 306 0.26 10.31 5.32
C LYS A 306 -0.64 11.34 5.99
N MET A 307 -1.78 11.67 5.39
CA MET A 307 -2.73 12.60 5.97
C MET A 307 -3.41 11.98 7.20
N LYS A 308 -3.46 12.74 8.31
CA LYS A 308 -4.01 12.33 9.61
C LYS A 308 -4.68 13.53 10.28
N VAL A 309 -5.60 13.28 11.21
CA VAL A 309 -6.26 14.33 12.00
C VAL A 309 -5.26 15.30 12.67
N LYS A 310 -4.11 14.78 13.13
CA LYS A 310 -3.09 15.57 13.82
C LYS A 310 -2.28 16.52 12.92
N ASN A 311 -2.26 16.31 11.60
CA ASN A 311 -1.40 17.09 10.69
C ASN A 311 -2.18 17.77 9.54
N VAL A 312 -3.42 17.38 9.25
CA VAL A 312 -4.19 17.89 8.10
C VAL A 312 -4.37 19.40 8.13
N VAL A 313 -4.58 19.99 9.31
CA VAL A 313 -4.76 21.45 9.44
C VAL A 313 -3.50 22.22 9.08
N ASP A 314 -2.34 21.75 9.52
CA ASP A 314 -1.07 22.41 9.18
C ASP A 314 -0.71 22.21 7.71
N ILE A 315 -1.04 21.04 7.12
CA ILE A 315 -0.88 20.79 5.68
C ILE A 315 -1.78 21.71 4.86
N TYR A 316 -3.04 21.86 5.26
CA TYR A 316 -3.99 22.78 4.64
C TYR A 316 -3.48 24.22 4.69
N ARG A 317 -3.03 24.67 5.86
CA ARG A 317 -2.43 26.00 6.03
C ARG A 317 -1.22 26.19 5.11
N GLU A 318 -0.31 25.21 5.09
CA GLU A 318 0.88 25.25 4.25
C GLU A 318 0.55 25.28 2.75
N ALA A 319 -0.49 24.57 2.31
CA ALA A 319 -0.94 24.54 0.92
C ALA A 319 -1.60 25.85 0.46
N THR A 320 -2.26 26.56 1.38
CA THR A 320 -3.05 27.77 1.08
C THR A 320 -2.29 29.07 1.33
N GLU A 321 -1.43 29.15 2.35
CA GLU A 321 -0.72 30.39 2.69
C GLU A 321 0.55 30.63 1.85
N LYS A 322 1.23 29.55 1.40
CA LYS A 322 2.48 29.67 0.63
C LYS A 322 2.22 29.61 -0.86
N LEU A 323 2.93 30.48 -1.60
CA LEU A 323 2.88 30.53 -3.06
C LEU A 323 3.88 29.54 -3.71
N PRO A 324 3.54 28.94 -4.87
CA PRO A 324 2.20 28.91 -5.44
C PRO A 324 1.21 28.12 -4.56
N ILE A 325 -0.05 28.54 -4.57
CA ILE A 325 -1.14 27.83 -3.87
C ILE A 325 -1.31 26.46 -4.54
N LEU A 326 -1.46 25.42 -3.73
CA LEU A 326 -1.70 24.06 -4.20
C LEU A 326 -3.19 23.72 -4.03
N ASP A 327 -4.00 24.12 -5.01
CA ASP A 327 -5.47 23.98 -4.93
C ASP A 327 -5.94 22.52 -4.84
N ASP A 328 -5.20 21.58 -5.45
CA ASP A 328 -5.49 20.15 -5.34
C ASP A 328 -5.21 19.60 -3.94
N VAL A 329 -4.12 20.02 -3.30
CA VAL A 329 -3.83 19.67 -1.89
C VAL A 329 -4.82 20.34 -0.95
N ARG A 330 -5.19 21.60 -1.22
CA ARG A 330 -6.21 22.34 -0.47
C ARG A 330 -7.54 21.60 -0.50
N SER A 331 -8.03 21.23 -1.69
CA SER A 331 -9.26 20.45 -1.85
C SER A 331 -9.18 19.11 -1.11
N MET A 332 -8.10 18.37 -1.29
CA MET A 332 -7.89 17.08 -0.60
C MET A 332 -7.93 17.22 0.93
N CYS A 333 -7.34 18.29 1.47
CA CYS A 333 -7.37 18.55 2.90
C CYS A 333 -8.79 18.91 3.36
N LEU A 334 -9.53 19.72 2.60
CA LEU A 334 -10.91 20.08 2.92
C LEU A 334 -11.80 18.83 2.98
N ASP A 335 -11.72 17.94 2.00
CA ASP A 335 -12.48 16.68 1.97
C ASP A 335 -12.16 15.82 3.20
N PHE A 336 -10.88 15.68 3.54
CA PHE A 336 -10.46 14.93 4.72
C PHE A 336 -10.96 15.56 6.03
N ILE A 337 -10.92 16.90 6.11
CA ILE A 337 -11.39 17.65 7.28
C ILE A 337 -12.91 17.50 7.42
N SER A 338 -13.69 17.62 6.34
CA SER A 338 -15.14 17.41 6.34
C SER A 338 -15.49 16.03 6.92
N TYR A 339 -14.82 14.98 6.45
CA TYR A 339 -15.03 13.60 6.95
C TYR A 339 -14.64 13.41 8.42
N ASN A 340 -13.66 14.18 8.93
CA ASN A 340 -13.13 14.06 10.29
C ASN A 340 -13.44 15.28 11.18
N PHE A 341 -14.47 16.06 10.84
CA PHE A 341 -14.66 17.42 11.35
C PHE A 341 -14.71 17.50 12.89
N ALA A 342 -15.43 16.57 13.53
CA ALA A 342 -15.58 16.52 14.98
C ALA A 342 -14.25 16.29 15.73
N ALA A 343 -13.29 15.60 15.10
CA ALA A 343 -11.97 15.36 15.68
C ALA A 343 -11.02 16.53 15.39
N VAL A 344 -11.07 17.09 14.18
CA VAL A 344 -10.22 18.20 13.75
C VAL A 344 -10.52 19.49 14.51
N THR A 345 -11.80 19.82 14.71
CA THR A 345 -12.23 21.05 15.43
C THR A 345 -11.79 21.10 16.89
N LYS A 346 -11.51 19.95 17.51
CA LYS A 346 -10.96 19.84 18.87
C LYS A 346 -9.45 20.04 18.92
N SER A 347 -8.78 20.05 17.78
CA SER A 347 -7.33 20.19 17.70
C SER A 347 -6.89 21.63 17.94
N ARG A 348 -5.74 21.80 18.59
CA ARG A 348 -5.11 23.11 18.78
C ARG A 348 -4.73 23.76 17.44
N ALA A 349 -4.39 22.96 16.44
CA ALA A 349 -4.05 23.45 15.10
C ALA A 349 -5.24 24.18 14.47
N PHE A 350 -6.45 23.63 14.59
CA PHE A 350 -7.66 24.28 14.09
C PHE A 350 -7.95 25.60 14.80
N CYS A 351 -7.87 25.62 16.14
CA CYS A 351 -8.11 26.86 16.92
C CYS A 351 -7.13 28.00 16.59
N ASN A 352 -5.95 27.67 16.06
CA ASN A 352 -4.91 28.63 15.71
C ASN A 352 -4.96 29.05 14.22
N LEU A 353 -5.93 28.58 13.43
CA LEU A 353 -6.06 28.99 12.04
C LEU A 353 -6.47 30.46 11.91
N PRO A 354 -5.98 31.17 10.87
CA PRO A 354 -6.57 32.43 10.43
C PRO A 354 -8.08 32.33 10.20
N GLN A 355 -8.79 33.43 10.47
CA GLN A 355 -10.26 33.45 10.46
C GLN A 355 -10.84 33.10 9.08
N ASP A 356 -10.22 33.59 8.01
CA ASP A 356 -10.58 33.31 6.62
C ASP A 356 -10.47 31.82 6.29
N LEU A 357 -9.37 31.17 6.65
CA LEU A 357 -9.15 29.74 6.45
C LEU A 357 -10.11 28.87 7.27
N MET A 358 -10.41 29.30 8.50
CA MET A 358 -11.39 28.62 9.35
C MET A 358 -12.81 28.71 8.79
N LEU A 359 -13.20 29.90 8.31
CA LEU A 359 -14.51 30.11 7.69
C LEU A 359 -14.69 29.27 6.44
N GLU A 360 -13.64 29.13 5.62
CA GLU A 360 -13.68 28.26 4.44
C GLU A 360 -13.96 26.79 4.82
N ILE A 361 -13.24 26.25 5.80
CA ILE A 361 -13.45 24.88 6.27
C ILE A 361 -14.90 24.68 6.73
N ILE A 362 -15.43 25.62 7.53
CA ILE A 362 -16.80 25.55 8.06
C ILE A 362 -17.81 25.62 6.92
N GLN A 363 -17.62 26.51 5.95
CA GLN A 363 -18.51 26.66 4.80
C GLN A 363 -18.51 25.42 3.92
N GLN A 364 -17.34 24.80 3.68
CA GLN A 364 -17.24 23.58 2.89
C GLN A 364 -17.92 22.40 3.60
N THR A 365 -17.63 22.21 4.88
CA THR A 365 -18.27 21.15 5.68
C THR A 365 -19.79 21.30 5.73
N ALA A 366 -20.29 22.53 5.86
CA ALA A 366 -21.72 22.81 5.85
C ALA A 366 -22.40 22.48 4.51
N LYS A 367 -21.70 22.70 3.38
CA LYS A 367 -22.20 22.29 2.06
C LYS A 367 -22.28 20.78 1.93
N ASP A 368 -21.25 20.07 2.40
CA ASP A 368 -21.20 18.61 2.31
C ASP A 368 -22.33 17.97 3.14
N LEU A 369 -22.62 18.51 4.33
CA LEU A 369 -23.76 18.09 5.16
C LEU A 369 -25.13 18.37 4.51
N SER A 370 -25.26 19.47 3.75
CA SER A 370 -26.53 19.83 3.09
C SER A 370 -26.86 19.02 1.83
N LEU A 371 -25.93 18.19 1.36
CA LEU A 371 -26.09 17.32 0.19
C LEU A 371 -26.47 15.88 0.56
N GLU A 372 -26.48 15.55 1.86
CA GLU A 372 -26.83 14.22 2.38
C GLU A 372 -28.30 14.14 2.89
N ASP A 373 -29.09 15.21 2.75
CA ASP A 373 -30.52 15.30 3.14
C ASP A 373 -31.50 15.07 1.97
#